data_AF-A0A443HYD3-F1
#
_entry.id   AF-A0A443HYD3-F1
#
_cell.length_a   1.000
_cell.length_b   1.000
_cell.length_c   1.000
_cell.angle_alpha   90.00
_cell.angle_beta   90.00
_cell.angle_gamma   90.00
#
_symmetry.space_group_name_H-M   'P 1'
#
loop_
_entity.id
_entity.type
_entity.pdbx_description
1 polymer ?
#
loop_
_entity_poly.entity_id
_entity_poly.type
_entity_poly.pdbx_seq_one_letter_code
_entity_poly.pdbx_strand_id
1 'polypeptide(L)'
;MYSQRPLSYAPTPYSYTPNPALAASINLDEEVKLATSSAERDLYESLAEIYSIIVTLDGLEKAYIKDAITESEYTETCARLLKQYKSSLGDDAVAQEFGDLDTFKRTWGLECPKATERLRIGLPATVEQASHSAPTPSNGPAVAGAPGGASLILTATENFITFLDALKLNMVSKDALHPLLSEVIQSVNKVTDRDFENRGKIIQWLITLNQMRATEELSEEQARELSFDIEQAYQGFKATLG
;
A
#
# COMPACT_ATOMS: atom_id res chain seq x y z
N MET A 1 30.84 55.17 -70.57
CA MET A 1 30.97 54.73 -69.16
C MET A 1 29.65 54.08 -68.75
N TYR A 2 29.55 52.74 -68.81
CA TYR A 2 28.40 52.03 -68.28
C TYR A 2 28.77 51.48 -66.90
N SER A 3 28.15 52.05 -65.86
CA SER A 3 28.31 51.59 -64.48
C SER A 3 27.51 50.30 -64.31
N GLN A 4 28.20 49.15 -64.18
CA GLN A 4 27.55 47.89 -63.81
C GLN A 4 27.04 48.01 -62.37
N ARG A 5 25.72 47.95 -62.19
CA ARG A 5 25.11 47.84 -60.85
C ARG A 5 25.47 46.47 -60.25
N PRO A 6 25.94 46.39 -59.00
CA PRO A 6 26.14 45.10 -58.35
C PRO A 6 24.80 44.41 -58.14
N LEU A 7 24.74 43.11 -58.44
CA LEU A 7 23.60 42.25 -58.13
C LEU A 7 23.40 42.23 -56.61
N SER A 8 22.21 42.61 -56.17
CA SER A 8 21.78 42.51 -54.77
C SER A 8 21.59 41.04 -54.39
N TYR A 9 22.66 40.39 -53.95
CA TYR A 9 22.59 39.09 -53.30
C TYR A 9 22.16 39.30 -51.84
N ALA A 10 21.00 38.76 -51.47
CA ALA A 10 20.63 38.66 -50.07
C ALA A 10 21.62 37.72 -49.39
N PRO A 11 22.26 38.09 -48.26
CA PRO A 11 23.11 37.17 -47.53
C PRO A 11 22.21 36.09 -46.93
N THR A 12 22.03 34.98 -47.64
CA THR A 12 21.52 33.76 -47.02
C THR A 12 22.54 33.37 -45.96
N PRO A 13 22.15 33.23 -44.68
CA PRO A 13 23.07 32.84 -43.62
C PRO A 13 23.46 31.38 -43.83
N TYR A 14 24.44 31.13 -44.70
CA TYR A 14 25.15 29.85 -44.82
C TYR A 14 26.13 29.71 -43.65
N SER A 15 25.60 29.72 -42.45
CA SER A 15 26.30 29.33 -41.24
C SER A 15 25.26 29.10 -40.16
N TYR A 16 24.40 28.10 -40.36
CA TYR A 16 23.77 27.46 -39.22
C TYR A 16 24.88 26.76 -38.43
N THR A 17 25.44 27.46 -37.45
CA THR A 17 26.24 26.83 -36.40
C THR A 17 25.25 26.37 -35.35
N PRO A 18 24.91 25.06 -35.29
CA PRO A 18 23.98 24.56 -34.28
C PRO A 18 24.52 24.97 -32.91
N ASN A 19 23.71 25.66 -32.12
CA ASN A 19 24.06 25.96 -30.74
C ASN A 19 24.03 24.63 -29.97
N PRO A 20 25.17 24.06 -29.54
CA PRO A 20 25.20 22.74 -28.90
C PRO A 20 24.47 22.75 -27.55
N ALA A 21 24.20 23.93 -26.96
CA ALA A 21 23.41 24.09 -25.75
C ALA A 21 21.90 23.86 -25.96
N LEU A 22 21.41 23.87 -27.20
CA LEU A 22 20.01 23.63 -27.57
C LEU A 22 19.85 22.49 -28.59
N ALA A 23 20.91 21.73 -28.84
CA ALA A 23 20.86 20.54 -29.67
C ALA A 23 20.25 19.39 -28.85
N ALA A 24 19.25 18.70 -29.42
CA ALA A 24 18.73 17.48 -28.82
C ALA A 24 19.88 16.46 -28.73
N SER A 25 20.20 15.98 -27.52
CA SER A 25 21.18 14.91 -27.28
C SER A 25 20.65 13.52 -27.68
N ILE A 26 19.41 13.48 -28.18
CA ILE A 26 18.68 12.27 -28.53
C ILE A 26 18.74 12.16 -30.05
N ASN A 27 19.24 11.02 -30.54
CA ASN A 27 19.27 10.71 -31.96
C ASN A 27 17.83 10.54 -32.47
N LEU A 28 17.38 11.44 -33.34
CA LEU A 28 16.02 11.44 -33.88
C LEU A 28 15.82 10.41 -35.00
N ASP A 29 16.91 9.86 -35.54
CA ASP A 29 16.88 8.89 -36.64
C ASP A 29 16.83 7.43 -36.13
N GLU A 30 16.86 7.23 -34.80
CA GLU A 30 16.81 5.91 -34.17
C GLU A 30 15.63 5.78 -33.20
N GLU A 31 14.89 4.66 -33.29
CA GLU A 31 13.84 4.35 -32.33
C GLU A 31 14.43 4.00 -30.96
N VAL A 32 13.98 4.71 -29.93
CA VAL A 32 14.39 4.45 -28.54
C VAL A 32 13.79 3.12 -28.09
N LYS A 33 14.66 2.22 -27.62
CA LYS A 33 14.25 0.94 -27.04
C LYS A 33 14.14 1.08 -25.53
N LEU A 34 13.09 0.48 -24.97
CA LEU A 34 12.85 0.47 -23.53
C LEU A 34 13.92 -0.34 -22.77
N ALA A 35 14.41 -1.43 -23.36
CA ALA A 35 15.44 -2.28 -22.76
C ALA A 35 16.46 -2.72 -23.81
N THR A 36 17.71 -2.86 -23.38
CA THR A 36 18.85 -3.30 -24.18
C THR A 36 19.33 -4.70 -23.81
N SER A 37 19.00 -5.19 -22.61
CA SER A 37 19.35 -6.52 -22.12
C SER A 37 18.12 -7.32 -21.69
N SER A 38 18.25 -8.65 -21.61
CA SER A 38 17.18 -9.51 -21.10
C SER A 38 16.84 -9.22 -19.64
N ALA A 39 17.86 -8.98 -18.81
CA ALA A 39 17.68 -8.64 -17.39
C ALA A 39 16.93 -7.32 -17.21
N GLU A 40 17.25 -6.29 -17.99
CA GLU A 40 16.55 -5.01 -17.98
C GLU A 40 15.09 -5.14 -18.43
N ARG A 41 14.82 -5.98 -19.43
CA ARG A 41 13.46 -6.28 -19.87
C ARG A 41 12.66 -6.96 -18.77
N ASP A 42 13.23 -7.95 -18.09
CA ASP A 42 12.55 -8.70 -17.02
C ASP A 42 12.30 -7.80 -15.78
N LEU A 43 13.21 -6.85 -15.51
CA LEU A 43 13.02 -5.79 -14.52
C LEU A 43 11.84 -4.87 -14.88
N TYR A 44 11.78 -4.37 -16.12
CA TYR A 44 10.67 -3.53 -16.57
C TYR A 44 9.33 -4.28 -16.59
N GLU A 45 9.32 -5.58 -16.91
CA GLU A 45 8.13 -6.41 -16.81
C GLU A 45 7.62 -6.47 -15.36
N SER A 46 8.53 -6.66 -14.40
CA SER A 46 8.21 -6.68 -12.97
C SER A 46 7.69 -5.33 -12.47
N LEU A 47 8.32 -4.22 -12.90
CA LEU A 47 7.85 -2.86 -12.58
C LEU A 47 6.49 -2.57 -13.23
N ALA A 48 6.24 -3.07 -14.44
CA ALA A 48 4.95 -2.96 -15.12
C ALA A 48 3.85 -3.76 -14.41
N GLU A 49 4.18 -4.93 -13.84
CA GLU A 49 3.26 -5.70 -13.01
C GLU A 49 2.89 -4.92 -11.75
N ILE A 50 3.86 -4.32 -11.05
CA ILE A 50 3.59 -3.46 -9.89
C ILE A 50 2.70 -2.26 -10.27
N TYR A 51 3.01 -1.60 -11.39
CA TYR A 51 2.19 -0.50 -11.91
C TYR A 51 0.74 -0.96 -12.17
N SER A 52 0.57 -2.11 -12.83
CA SER A 52 -0.73 -2.71 -13.13
C SER A 52 -1.52 -3.02 -11.85
N ILE A 53 -0.87 -3.59 -10.82
CA ILE A 53 -1.50 -3.88 -9.52
C ILE A 53 -1.99 -2.60 -8.85
N ILE A 54 -1.18 -1.53 -8.82
CA ILE A 54 -1.55 -0.25 -8.19
C ILE A 54 -2.79 0.36 -8.88
N VAL A 55 -2.81 0.40 -10.22
CA VAL A 55 -3.93 0.94 -10.99
C VAL A 55 -5.19 0.08 -10.81
N THR A 56 -5.04 -1.24 -10.85
CA THR A 56 -6.15 -2.19 -10.68
C THR A 56 -6.75 -2.09 -9.28
N LEU A 57 -5.90 -1.96 -8.25
CA LEU A 57 -6.34 -1.79 -6.87
C LEU A 57 -7.15 -0.49 -6.71
N ASP A 58 -6.73 0.63 -7.33
CA ASP A 58 -7.48 1.88 -7.28
C ASP A 58 -8.84 1.78 -7.98
N GLY A 59 -8.89 1.04 -9.10
CA GLY A 59 -10.13 0.70 -9.78
C GLY A 59 -11.05 -0.17 -8.93
N LEU A 60 -10.50 -1.15 -8.23
CA LEU A 60 -11.22 -2.03 -7.30
C LEU A 60 -11.84 -1.23 -6.15
N GLU A 61 -11.08 -0.30 -5.53
CA GLU A 61 -11.59 0.61 -4.50
C GLU A 61 -12.75 1.47 -5.02
N LYS A 62 -12.60 2.04 -6.22
CA LYS A 62 -13.65 2.85 -6.85
C LYS A 62 -14.90 2.03 -7.17
N ALA A 63 -14.74 0.77 -7.58
CA ALA A 63 -15.85 -0.13 -7.87
C ALA A 63 -16.61 -0.51 -6.60
N TYR A 64 -15.88 -0.78 -5.50
CA TYR A 64 -16.47 -1.07 -4.19
C TYR A 64 -17.31 0.11 -3.67
N ILE A 65 -16.76 1.34 -3.72
CA ILE A 65 -17.47 2.55 -3.29
C ILE A 65 -18.72 2.83 -4.13
N LYS A 66 -18.76 2.36 -5.37
CA LYS A 66 -19.90 2.51 -6.28
C LYS A 66 -20.91 1.35 -6.18
N ASP A 67 -20.75 0.45 -5.21
CA ASP A 67 -21.56 -0.77 -5.05
C ASP A 67 -21.60 -1.64 -6.32
N ALA A 68 -20.54 -1.62 -7.13
CA ALA A 68 -20.47 -2.37 -8.38
C ALA A 68 -19.99 -3.83 -8.18
N ILE A 69 -19.41 -4.14 -7.02
CA ILE A 69 -18.87 -5.44 -6.65
C ILE A 69 -19.30 -5.79 -5.22
N THR A 70 -19.43 -7.08 -4.92
CA THR A 70 -19.79 -7.52 -3.57
C THR A 70 -18.61 -7.43 -2.59
N GLU A 71 -18.92 -7.34 -1.30
CA GLU A 71 -17.91 -7.27 -0.24
C GLU A 71 -16.96 -8.49 -0.22
N SER A 72 -17.51 -9.67 -0.48
CA SER A 72 -16.75 -10.93 -0.53
C SER A 72 -15.75 -10.92 -1.69
N GLU A 73 -16.19 -10.54 -2.89
CA GLU A 73 -15.33 -10.49 -4.09
C GLU A 73 -14.25 -9.41 -3.95
N TYR A 74 -14.62 -8.26 -3.40
CA TYR A 74 -13.68 -7.19 -3.09
C TYR A 74 -12.58 -7.66 -2.14
N THR A 75 -12.95 -8.27 -1.01
CA THR A 75 -12.01 -8.69 0.03
C THR A 75 -11.03 -9.73 -0.51
N GLU A 76 -11.52 -10.73 -1.24
CA GLU A 76 -10.68 -11.77 -1.84
C GLU A 76 -9.73 -11.19 -2.91
N THR A 77 -10.25 -10.33 -3.79
CA THR A 77 -9.47 -9.73 -4.87
C THR A 77 -8.42 -8.76 -4.32
N CYS A 78 -8.77 -7.94 -3.33
CA CYS A 78 -7.85 -7.02 -2.67
C CYS A 78 -6.73 -7.79 -1.94
N ALA A 79 -7.06 -8.84 -1.18
CA ALA A 79 -6.05 -9.66 -0.50
C ALA A 79 -5.08 -10.32 -1.49
N ARG A 80 -5.60 -10.79 -2.64
CA ARG A 80 -4.79 -11.36 -3.72
C ARG A 80 -3.84 -10.35 -4.34
N LEU A 81 -4.34 -9.15 -4.68
CA LEU A 81 -3.53 -8.06 -5.25
C LEU A 81 -2.44 -7.60 -4.27
N LEU A 82 -2.76 -7.47 -2.98
CA LEU A 82 -1.78 -7.12 -1.95
C LEU A 82 -0.69 -8.17 -1.80
N LYS A 83 -1.04 -9.46 -1.88
CA LYS A 83 -0.07 -10.56 -1.84
C LYS A 83 0.84 -10.53 -3.07
N GLN A 84 0.29 -10.31 -4.26
CA GLN A 84 1.07 -10.18 -5.50
C GLN A 84 2.04 -9.01 -5.42
N TYR A 85 1.57 -7.84 -4.98
CA TYR A 85 2.40 -6.65 -4.77
C TYR A 85 3.59 -6.93 -3.84
N LYS A 86 3.36 -7.58 -2.69
CA LYS A 86 4.43 -7.98 -1.76
C LYS A 86 5.39 -8.99 -2.38
N SER A 87 4.89 -9.90 -3.22
CA SER A 87 5.71 -10.89 -3.92
C SER A 87 6.60 -10.25 -4.98
N SER A 88 6.09 -9.30 -5.75
CA SER A 88 6.86 -8.57 -6.77
C SER A 88 7.95 -7.69 -6.15
N LEU A 89 7.73 -7.17 -4.94
CA LEU A 89 8.74 -6.45 -4.15
C LEU A 89 9.74 -7.37 -3.41
N GLY A 90 9.60 -8.70 -3.53
CA GLY A 90 10.53 -9.66 -2.96
C GLY A 90 11.83 -9.81 -3.76
N ASP A 91 11.86 -9.32 -5.01
CA ASP A 91 13.08 -9.28 -5.82
C ASP A 91 13.89 -8.02 -5.49
N ASP A 92 15.13 -8.20 -5.05
CA ASP A 92 16.04 -7.11 -4.63
C ASP A 92 16.26 -6.07 -5.75
N ALA A 93 16.34 -6.51 -7.01
CA ALA A 93 16.55 -5.59 -8.14
C ALA A 93 15.32 -4.70 -8.36
N VAL A 94 14.13 -5.29 -8.24
CA VAL A 94 12.86 -4.58 -8.38
C VAL A 94 12.63 -3.66 -7.18
N ALA A 95 12.92 -4.12 -5.97
CA ALA A 95 12.80 -3.33 -4.75
C ALA A 95 13.73 -2.09 -4.77
N GLN A 96 14.93 -2.24 -5.31
CA GLN A 96 15.89 -1.14 -5.44
C GLN A 96 15.41 -0.07 -6.43
N GLU A 97 14.90 -0.47 -7.60
CA GLU A 97 14.40 0.46 -8.62
C GLU A 97 13.02 1.04 -8.27
N PHE A 98 12.19 0.28 -7.57
CA PHE A 98 10.92 0.76 -7.04
C PHE A 98 11.14 1.82 -5.95
N GLY A 99 12.08 1.57 -5.04
CA GLY A 99 12.41 2.46 -3.92
C GLY A 99 11.25 2.60 -2.94
N ASP A 100 10.49 3.68 -3.09
CA ASP A 100 9.34 3.99 -2.24
C ASP A 100 8.08 4.25 -3.08
N LEU A 101 6.91 3.90 -2.53
CA LEU A 101 5.63 4.02 -3.21
C LEU A 101 5.35 5.46 -3.69
N ASP A 102 5.67 6.47 -2.88
CA ASP A 102 5.44 7.87 -3.26
C ASP A 102 6.42 8.34 -4.35
N THR A 103 7.65 7.81 -4.33
CA THR A 103 8.66 8.08 -5.37
C THR A 103 8.25 7.45 -6.69
N PHE A 104 7.88 6.16 -6.68
CA PHE A 104 7.42 5.43 -7.86
C PHE A 104 6.21 6.12 -8.51
N LYS A 105 5.23 6.54 -7.69
CA LYS A 105 4.06 7.26 -8.21
C LYS A 105 4.43 8.58 -8.88
N ARG A 106 5.40 9.31 -8.35
CA ARG A 106 5.85 10.58 -8.93
C ARG A 106 6.59 10.37 -10.24
N THR A 107 7.43 9.35 -10.32
CA THR A 107 8.20 9.00 -11.52
C THR A 107 7.28 8.60 -12.67
N TRP A 108 6.24 7.82 -12.39
CA TRP A 108 5.32 7.29 -13.40
C TRP A 108 4.00 8.08 -13.55
N GLY A 109 3.81 9.18 -12.81
CA GLY A 109 2.62 10.02 -12.90
C GLY A 109 1.32 9.33 -12.42
N LEU A 110 1.42 8.45 -11.42
CA LEU A 110 0.27 7.68 -10.89
C LEU A 110 -0.58 8.49 -9.91
N GLU A 111 -1.78 8.86 -10.33
CA GLU A 111 -2.82 9.47 -9.47
C GLU A 111 -3.78 8.42 -8.91
N CYS A 112 -3.28 7.59 -7.99
CA CYS A 112 -4.05 6.51 -7.34
C CYS A 112 -4.15 6.71 -5.81
N PRO A 113 -4.89 7.72 -5.32
CA PRO A 113 -4.94 8.04 -3.89
C PRO A 113 -5.53 6.91 -3.04
N LYS A 114 -6.53 6.16 -3.55
CA LYS A 114 -7.20 5.10 -2.77
C LYS A 114 -6.34 3.85 -2.66
N ALA A 115 -5.69 3.46 -3.77
CA ALA A 115 -4.71 2.38 -3.74
C ALA A 115 -3.53 2.70 -2.80
N THR A 116 -3.11 3.97 -2.72
CA THR A 116 -1.99 4.38 -1.86
C THR A 116 -2.30 4.16 -0.39
N GLU A 117 -3.48 4.60 0.05
CA GLU A 117 -3.96 4.36 1.41
C GLU A 117 -4.01 2.85 1.69
N ARG A 118 -4.60 2.08 0.78
CA ARG A 118 -4.69 0.62 0.90
C ARG A 118 -3.34 -0.08 0.97
N LEU A 119 -2.37 0.32 0.14
CA LEU A 119 -1.03 -0.26 0.13
C LEU A 119 -0.24 0.09 1.38
N ARG A 120 -0.44 1.29 1.95
CA ARG A 120 0.16 1.68 3.23
C ARG A 120 -0.37 0.82 4.38
N ILE A 121 -1.68 0.57 4.40
CA ILE A 121 -2.34 -0.24 5.44
C ILE A 121 -2.03 -1.73 5.28
N GLY A 122 -1.97 -2.23 4.04
CA GLY A 122 -1.66 -3.62 3.77
C GLY A 122 -2.78 -4.63 4.09
N LEU A 123 -4.01 -4.14 4.35
CA LEU A 123 -5.22 -4.94 4.59
C LEU A 123 -6.42 -4.36 3.83
N PRO A 124 -7.38 -5.17 3.32
CA PRO A 124 -8.60 -4.68 2.67
C PRO A 124 -9.43 -3.71 3.55
N ALA A 125 -10.17 -2.74 2.98
CA ALA A 125 -10.93 -1.75 3.77
C ALA A 125 -12.08 -2.40 4.52
N THR A 126 -12.57 -3.55 4.09
CA THR A 126 -13.56 -4.33 4.86
C THR A 126 -13.00 -4.74 6.22
N VAL A 127 -11.68 -4.97 6.31
CA VAL A 127 -10.97 -5.24 7.56
C VAL A 127 -10.66 -3.95 8.33
N GLU A 128 -10.55 -2.80 7.65
CA GLU A 128 -10.26 -1.51 8.30
C GLU A 128 -11.52 -0.80 8.82
N GLN A 129 -12.58 -0.76 8.00
CA GLN A 129 -13.82 0.00 8.14
C GLN A 129 -15.05 -0.86 8.51
N ALA A 130 -14.86 -2.01 9.16
CA ALA A 130 -16.01 -2.77 9.69
C ALA A 130 -17.03 -1.86 10.42
N SER A 131 -16.54 -0.79 11.06
CA SER A 131 -17.31 0.28 11.73
C SER A 131 -18.31 1.08 10.87
N HIS A 132 -18.30 0.96 9.53
CA HIS A 132 -19.23 1.66 8.64
C HIS A 132 -20.14 0.76 7.82
N SER A 133 -20.14 -0.55 8.07
CA SER A 133 -21.18 -1.40 7.50
C SER A 133 -22.53 -1.02 8.11
N ALA A 134 -23.36 -0.34 7.32
CA ALA A 134 -24.77 -0.21 7.63
C ALA A 134 -25.32 -1.62 7.86
N PRO A 135 -26.14 -1.85 8.91
CA PRO A 135 -26.59 -3.18 9.25
C PRO A 135 -27.42 -3.73 8.10
N THR A 136 -26.86 -4.68 7.36
CA THR A 136 -27.68 -5.56 6.53
C THR A 136 -28.69 -6.20 7.48
N PRO A 137 -30.01 -6.05 7.28
CA PRO A 137 -30.99 -6.72 8.11
C PRO A 137 -30.96 -8.19 7.70
N SER A 138 -30.07 -8.97 8.29
CA SER A 138 -30.36 -10.39 8.46
C SER A 138 -31.55 -10.43 9.42
N ASN A 139 -32.74 -10.58 8.87
CA ASN A 139 -33.95 -10.89 9.61
C ASN A 139 -33.75 -12.23 10.34
N GLY A 140 -33.14 -12.15 11.52
CA GLY A 140 -33.20 -13.12 12.59
C GLY A 140 -33.37 -12.28 13.86
N PRO A 141 -34.38 -12.54 14.71
CA PRO A 141 -34.59 -11.72 15.89
C PRO A 141 -33.31 -11.72 16.71
N ALA A 142 -32.84 -10.53 17.07
CA ALA A 142 -31.79 -10.34 18.06
C ALA A 142 -32.26 -10.96 19.39
N VAL A 143 -31.95 -12.24 19.56
CA VAL A 143 -32.04 -12.92 20.84
C VAL A 143 -30.71 -12.67 21.52
N ALA A 144 -30.74 -11.79 22.52
CA ALA A 144 -29.71 -11.77 23.56
C ALA A 144 -29.51 -13.22 24.07
N GLY A 145 -28.34 -13.80 23.80
CA GLY A 145 -27.95 -15.11 24.35
C GLY A 145 -27.65 -16.23 23.34
N ALA A 146 -26.82 -15.99 22.31
CA ALA A 146 -26.19 -17.09 21.55
C ALA A 146 -24.71 -17.28 21.99
N PRO A 147 -24.23 -18.53 22.17
CA PRO A 147 -22.91 -18.85 22.73
C PRO A 147 -21.70 -18.52 21.83
N GLY A 148 -21.91 -17.83 20.70
CA GLY A 148 -20.86 -17.43 19.76
C GLY A 148 -20.06 -16.20 20.19
N GLY A 149 -20.69 -15.24 20.87
CA GLY A 149 -20.01 -14.01 21.31
C GLY A 149 -18.89 -14.29 22.31
N ALA A 150 -19.12 -15.18 23.28
CA ALA A 150 -18.10 -15.57 24.26
C ALA A 150 -16.89 -16.28 23.62
N SER A 151 -17.13 -17.10 22.58
CA SER A 151 -16.07 -17.77 21.84
C SER A 151 -15.21 -16.76 21.05
N LEU A 152 -15.85 -15.80 20.38
CA LEU A 152 -15.13 -14.75 19.65
C LEU A 152 -14.36 -13.83 20.59
N ILE A 153 -14.94 -13.46 21.75
CA ILE A 153 -14.26 -12.69 22.80
C ILE A 153 -13.03 -13.45 23.31
N LEU A 154 -13.15 -14.76 23.52
CA LEU A 154 -12.03 -15.59 23.95
C LEU A 154 -10.91 -15.59 22.90
N THR A 155 -11.24 -15.80 21.62
CA THR A 155 -10.27 -15.74 20.52
C THR A 155 -9.60 -14.38 20.40
N ALA A 156 -10.34 -13.27 20.52
CA ALA A 156 -9.75 -11.93 20.50
C ALA A 156 -8.82 -11.71 21.70
N THR A 157 -9.25 -12.15 22.89
CA THR A 157 -8.44 -12.09 24.11
C THR A 157 -7.15 -12.91 23.99
N GLU A 158 -7.24 -14.11 23.42
CA GLU A 158 -6.11 -14.98 23.12
C GLU A 158 -5.14 -14.28 22.18
N ASN A 159 -5.60 -13.73 21.06
CA ASN A 159 -4.75 -13.02 20.10
C ASN A 159 -4.03 -11.81 20.72
N PHE A 160 -4.72 -11.04 21.59
CA PHE A 160 -4.08 -9.95 22.34
C PHE A 160 -2.97 -10.47 23.26
N ILE A 161 -3.22 -11.55 23.99
CA ILE A 161 -2.23 -12.16 24.89
C ILE A 161 -1.05 -12.69 24.09
N THR A 162 -1.29 -13.43 23.00
CA THR A 162 -0.25 -13.95 22.11
C THR A 162 0.64 -12.83 21.57
N PHE A 163 0.05 -11.71 21.15
CA PHE A 163 0.81 -10.55 20.68
C PHE A 163 1.65 -9.90 21.79
N LEU A 164 1.05 -9.67 22.97
CA LEU A 164 1.77 -9.10 24.12
C LEU A 164 2.89 -10.02 24.63
N ASP A 165 2.68 -11.34 24.59
CA ASP A 165 3.69 -12.31 24.97
C ASP A 165 4.83 -12.36 23.94
N ALA A 166 4.53 -12.26 22.64
CA ALA A 166 5.56 -12.14 21.60
C ALA A 166 6.46 -10.92 21.84
N LEU A 167 5.87 -9.76 22.20
CA LEU A 167 6.64 -8.56 22.56
C LEU A 167 7.49 -8.77 23.83
N LYS A 168 6.96 -9.45 24.85
CA LYS A 168 7.71 -9.78 26.09
C LYS A 168 8.85 -10.78 25.84
N LEU A 169 8.70 -11.66 24.85
CA LEU A 169 9.75 -12.58 24.39
C LEU A 169 10.77 -11.90 23.46
N ASN A 170 10.68 -10.57 23.33
CA ASN A 170 11.55 -9.75 22.48
C ASN A 170 11.48 -10.14 20.99
N MET A 171 10.32 -10.64 20.54
CA MET A 171 10.05 -10.89 19.12
C MET A 171 9.66 -9.57 18.45
N VAL A 172 10.68 -8.77 18.11
CA VAL A 172 10.53 -7.42 17.55
C VAL A 172 10.68 -7.35 16.02
N SER A 173 10.75 -8.50 15.36
CA SER A 173 10.85 -8.56 13.90
C SER A 173 9.51 -8.29 13.22
N LYS A 174 9.53 -7.58 12.10
CA LYS A 174 8.34 -7.29 11.29
C LYS A 174 7.56 -8.55 10.92
N ASP A 175 8.25 -9.58 10.44
CA ASP A 175 7.62 -10.83 9.98
C ASP A 175 6.91 -11.58 11.11
N ALA A 176 7.35 -11.42 12.36
CA ALA A 176 6.68 -11.98 13.53
C ALA A 176 5.51 -11.12 13.99
N LEU A 177 5.68 -9.80 14.07
CA LEU A 177 4.68 -8.89 14.64
C LEU A 177 3.53 -8.57 13.68
N HIS A 178 3.80 -8.44 12.39
CA HIS A 178 2.80 -8.09 11.40
C HIS A 178 1.63 -9.11 11.33
N PRO A 179 1.85 -10.44 11.20
CA PRO A 179 0.75 -11.39 11.19
C PRO A 179 -0.03 -11.38 12.50
N LEU A 180 0.65 -11.31 13.65
CA LEU A 180 0.00 -11.28 14.97
C LEU A 180 -0.86 -10.03 15.15
N LEU A 181 -0.36 -8.85 14.79
CA LEU A 181 -1.13 -7.60 14.88
C LEU A 181 -2.33 -7.59 13.93
N SER A 182 -2.16 -8.19 12.74
CA SER A 182 -3.25 -8.38 11.78
C SER A 182 -4.34 -9.32 12.32
N GLU A 183 -3.97 -10.37 13.04
CA GLU A 183 -4.94 -11.28 13.68
C GLU A 183 -5.67 -10.60 14.86
N VAL A 184 -4.97 -9.77 15.64
CA VAL A 184 -5.59 -8.95 16.69
C VAL A 184 -6.67 -8.04 16.09
N ILE A 185 -6.35 -7.24 15.06
CA ILE A 185 -7.35 -6.32 14.48
C ILE A 185 -8.54 -7.09 13.86
N GLN A 186 -8.30 -8.22 13.19
CA GLN A 186 -9.38 -9.04 12.61
C GLN A 186 -10.28 -9.66 13.69
N SER A 187 -9.71 -10.15 14.77
CA SER A 187 -10.48 -10.75 15.88
C SER A 187 -11.29 -9.71 16.64
N VAL A 188 -10.71 -8.51 16.86
CA VAL A 188 -11.40 -7.36 17.44
C VAL A 188 -12.61 -6.96 16.60
N ASN A 189 -12.45 -6.82 15.29
CA ASN A 189 -13.54 -6.45 14.37
C ASN A 189 -14.67 -7.48 14.34
N LYS A 190 -14.36 -8.76 14.60
CA LYS A 190 -15.38 -9.83 14.68
C LYS A 190 -16.18 -9.79 15.99
N VAL A 191 -15.60 -9.27 17.07
CA VAL A 191 -16.23 -9.23 18.39
C VAL A 191 -17.06 -7.98 18.60
N THR A 192 -16.54 -6.83 18.16
CA THR A 192 -17.20 -5.55 18.35
C THR A 192 -17.12 -4.73 17.07
N ASP A 193 -18.29 -4.22 16.67
CA ASP A 193 -18.42 -3.28 15.56
C ASP A 193 -18.34 -1.82 16.04
N ARG A 194 -18.14 -1.63 17.35
CA ARG A 194 -18.00 -0.31 17.96
C ARG A 194 -16.56 0.16 17.85
N ASP A 195 -16.39 1.41 17.43
CA ASP A 195 -15.15 2.12 17.65
C ASP A 195 -14.88 2.21 19.15
N PHE A 196 -13.69 1.82 19.56
CA PHE A 196 -13.23 1.89 20.94
C PHE A 196 -11.89 2.62 21.00
N GLU A 197 -11.62 3.16 22.18
CA GLU A 197 -10.45 3.98 22.43
C GLU A 197 -9.17 3.18 22.09
N ASN A 198 -8.31 3.78 21.26
CA ASN A 198 -7.05 3.22 20.76
C ASN A 198 -7.13 2.16 19.64
N ARG A 199 -8.28 1.91 19.01
CA ARG A 199 -8.34 1.12 17.75
C ARG A 199 -7.46 1.73 16.65
N GLY A 200 -7.50 3.05 16.49
CA GLY A 200 -6.67 3.75 15.51
C GLY A 200 -5.16 3.59 15.74
N LYS A 201 -4.74 3.33 16.98
CA LYS A 201 -3.33 3.05 17.31
C LYS A 201 -2.87 1.70 16.77
N ILE A 202 -3.71 0.67 16.83
CA ILE A 202 -3.43 -0.65 16.24
C ILE A 202 -3.18 -0.51 14.73
N ILE A 203 -4.05 0.24 14.04
CA ILE A 203 -3.92 0.49 12.59
C ILE A 203 -2.67 1.32 12.29
N GLN A 204 -2.38 2.35 13.10
CA GLN A 204 -1.16 3.14 12.97
C GLN A 204 0.10 2.26 13.07
N TRP A 205 0.16 1.36 14.06
CA TRP A 205 1.27 0.43 14.22
C TRP A 205 1.35 -0.59 13.09
N LEU A 206 0.22 -1.04 12.56
CA LEU A 206 0.19 -1.92 11.39
C LEU A 206 0.76 -1.23 10.15
N ILE A 207 0.44 0.06 9.94
CA ILE A 207 1.03 0.88 8.87
C ILE A 207 2.54 1.03 9.09
N THR A 208 2.97 1.36 10.32
CA THR A 208 4.39 1.48 10.66
C THR A 208 5.15 0.18 10.37
N LEU A 209 4.63 -0.96 10.84
CA LEU A 209 5.20 -2.29 10.57
C LEU A 209 5.24 -2.60 9.08
N ASN A 210 4.21 -2.23 8.32
CA ASN A 210 4.17 -2.50 6.88
C ASN A 210 5.20 -1.64 6.11
N GLN A 211 5.47 -0.41 6.55
CA GLN A 211 6.46 0.52 5.97
C GLN A 211 7.92 0.15 6.31
N MET A 212 8.17 -0.55 7.42
CA MET A 212 9.51 -1.04 7.77
C MET A 212 9.98 -2.12 6.78
N ARG A 213 11.30 -2.30 6.60
CA ARG A 213 11.82 -3.37 5.74
C ARG A 213 11.58 -4.75 6.40
N ALA A 214 11.49 -5.82 5.60
CA ALA A 214 11.29 -7.19 6.11
C ALA A 214 12.35 -7.58 7.15
N THR A 215 13.59 -7.13 6.96
CA THR A 215 14.73 -7.39 7.85
C THR A 215 14.88 -6.39 9.00
N GLU A 216 13.98 -5.42 9.12
CA GLU A 216 14.06 -4.36 10.11
C GLU A 216 13.29 -4.76 11.38
N GLU A 217 13.95 -4.57 12.52
CA GLU A 217 13.40 -4.83 13.85
C GLU A 217 12.99 -3.51 14.50
N LEU A 218 11.93 -3.52 15.32
CA LEU A 218 11.59 -2.31 16.09
C LEU A 218 12.70 -2.00 17.08
N SER A 219 12.96 -0.70 17.27
CA SER A 219 13.80 -0.27 18.37
C SER A 219 13.16 -0.64 19.70
N GLU A 220 13.98 -0.78 20.75
CA GLU A 220 13.48 -1.10 22.09
C GLU A 220 12.47 -0.05 22.59
N GLU A 221 12.65 1.21 22.19
CA GLU A 221 11.73 2.31 22.48
C GLU A 221 10.39 2.12 21.76
N GLN A 222 10.40 1.83 20.45
CA GLN A 222 9.19 1.56 19.68
C GLN A 222 8.45 0.31 20.15
N ALA A 223 9.17 -0.75 20.52
CA ALA A 223 8.57 -1.97 21.05
C ALA A 223 7.85 -1.71 22.39
N ARG A 224 8.41 -0.85 23.25
CA ARG A 224 7.76 -0.41 24.50
C ARG A 224 6.52 0.45 24.23
N GLU A 225 6.59 1.39 23.28
CA GLU A 225 5.44 2.19 22.88
C GLU A 225 4.32 1.32 22.29
N LEU A 226 4.65 0.39 21.39
CA LEU A 226 3.73 -0.57 20.81
C LEU A 226 3.06 -1.44 21.88
N SER A 227 3.84 -1.95 22.83
CA SER A 227 3.31 -2.73 23.96
C SER A 227 2.31 -1.92 24.78
N PHE A 228 2.65 -0.67 25.10
CA PHE A 228 1.77 0.23 25.86
C PHE A 228 0.47 0.56 25.12
N ASP A 229 0.56 0.92 23.84
CA ASP A 229 -0.61 1.24 23.01
C ASP A 229 -1.55 0.03 22.86
N ILE A 230 -0.99 -1.18 22.75
CA ILE A 230 -1.77 -2.42 22.63
C ILE A 230 -2.39 -2.82 23.97
N GLU A 231 -1.70 -2.64 25.08
CA GLU A 231 -2.26 -2.89 26.41
C GLU A 231 -3.40 -1.91 26.72
N GLN A 232 -3.27 -0.64 26.31
CA GLN A 232 -4.38 0.32 26.37
C GLN A 232 -5.54 -0.07 25.46
N ALA A 233 -5.28 -0.52 24.22
CA ALA A 233 -6.33 -0.99 23.32
C ALA A 233 -7.05 -2.24 23.89
N TYR A 234 -6.33 -3.13 24.55
CA TYR A 234 -6.89 -4.30 25.23
C TYR A 234 -7.77 -3.92 26.42
N GLN A 235 -7.37 -2.92 27.21
CA GLN A 235 -8.20 -2.37 28.29
C GLN A 235 -9.46 -1.70 27.74
N GLY A 236 -9.34 -0.91 26.66
CA GLY A 236 -10.47 -0.31 25.95
C GLY A 236 -11.44 -1.37 25.43
N PHE A 237 -10.91 -2.43 24.80
CA PHE A 237 -11.69 -3.57 24.33
C PHE A 237 -12.43 -4.27 25.48
N LYS A 238 -11.76 -4.58 26.59
CA LYS A 238 -12.40 -5.14 27.80
C LYS A 238 -13.51 -4.23 28.34
N ALA A 239 -13.29 -2.93 28.36
CA ALA A 239 -14.29 -1.96 28.81
C ALA A 239 -15.52 -1.92 27.89
N THR A 240 -15.38 -2.22 26.59
CA THR A 240 -16.54 -2.33 25.69
C THR A 240 -17.34 -3.62 25.85
N LEU A 241 -16.78 -4.63 26.52
CA LEU A 241 -17.41 -5.94 26.75
C LEU A 241 -18.14 -6.04 28.09
N GLY A 242 -17.91 -5.09 29.01
CA GLY A 242 -18.56 -5.00 30.33
C GLY A 242 -19.60 -3.89 30.40
#